data_AF-Q564M7-F1
#
_entry.id   AF-Q564M7-F1
#
_cell.length_a   1.000
_cell.length_b   1.000
_cell.length_c   1.000
_cell.angle_alpha   90.00
_cell.angle_beta   90.00
_cell.angle_gamma   90.00
#
_symmetry.space_group_name_H-M   'P 1'
#
loop_
_entity.id
_entity.type
_entity.pdbx_description
1 polymer ?
#
loop_
_entity_poly.entity_id
_entity_poly.type
_entity_poly.pdbx_seq_one_letter_code
_entity_poly.pdbx_strand_id
1 'polypeptide(L)'
;MPASPPSNNPSSGTPASMPGRPRWSASEAARRCGVGRSTIQRALVAGRIPDAVETEKGWSIPLDGLLAAGFTPDRPSPPDPTLTSPPNPARGHDRAPTNNDGEHARRIAELELALERERARAELEHARRVAAEQLAAERAERVADLRHTLRMIEAPLAEQLHGAPEESPVEPPVAPATSTEQAPTLFGLLGRLLNR
;
A
#
# COMPACT_ATOMS: atom_id res chain seq x y z
N MET A 1 -15.51 -63.75 -53.82
CA MET A 1 -15.62 -63.14 -52.48
C MET A 1 -14.46 -63.63 -51.63
N PRO A 2 -13.43 -62.81 -51.38
CA PRO A 2 -12.52 -63.00 -50.26
C PRO A 2 -12.79 -61.98 -49.16
N ALA A 3 -12.94 -62.47 -47.93
CA ALA A 3 -13.21 -61.70 -46.73
C ALA A 3 -11.98 -60.90 -46.28
N SER A 4 -12.19 -59.64 -45.93
CA SER A 4 -11.22 -58.74 -45.32
C SER A 4 -10.84 -59.22 -43.91
N PRO A 5 -9.53 -59.27 -43.54
CA PRO A 5 -9.12 -59.33 -42.15
C PRO A 5 -9.08 -57.91 -41.51
N PRO A 6 -9.23 -57.82 -40.18
CA PRO A 6 -9.62 -56.60 -39.48
C PRO A 6 -8.50 -55.56 -39.33
N SER A 7 -8.93 -54.30 -39.43
CA SER A 7 -8.20 -53.08 -39.07
C SER A 7 -7.79 -53.12 -37.60
N ASN A 8 -6.55 -53.52 -37.31
CA ASN A 8 -5.98 -53.43 -35.97
C ASN A 8 -5.28 -52.08 -35.85
N ASN A 9 -6.01 -51.08 -35.35
CA ASN A 9 -5.42 -49.82 -34.89
C ASN A 9 -4.83 -50.08 -33.50
N PRO A 10 -3.51 -50.05 -33.28
CA PRO A 10 -2.99 -50.02 -31.93
C PRO A 10 -3.25 -48.62 -31.34
N SER A 11 -4.37 -48.52 -30.62
CA SER A 11 -4.53 -47.58 -29.51
C SER A 11 -3.37 -47.78 -28.53
N SER A 12 -2.27 -47.07 -28.77
CA SER A 12 -1.26 -46.80 -27.76
C SER A 12 -1.41 -45.34 -27.41
N GLY A 13 -2.17 -45.10 -26.34
CA GLY A 13 -2.30 -43.81 -25.70
C GLY A 13 -0.91 -43.29 -25.36
N THR A 14 -0.40 -42.40 -26.19
CA THR A 14 0.63 -41.45 -25.80
C THR A 14 -0.08 -40.50 -24.85
N PRO A 15 0.20 -40.45 -23.53
CA PRO A 15 -0.28 -39.33 -22.74
C PRO A 15 0.39 -38.10 -23.34
N ALA A 16 -0.45 -37.24 -23.91
CA ALA A 16 -0.08 -36.03 -24.61
C ALA A 16 1.04 -35.31 -23.86
N SER A 17 2.21 -35.25 -24.48
CA SER A 17 3.19 -34.22 -24.22
C SER A 17 2.46 -32.89 -24.44
N MET A 18 1.97 -32.25 -23.37
CA MET A 18 1.43 -30.89 -23.43
C MET A 18 2.55 -30.01 -23.97
N PRO A 19 2.45 -29.54 -25.24
CA PRO A 19 3.52 -28.81 -25.87
C PRO A 19 3.57 -27.41 -25.25
N GLY A 20 4.42 -27.24 -24.25
CA GLY A 20 4.59 -25.94 -23.58
C GLY A 20 5.13 -26.00 -22.15
N ARG A 21 5.09 -27.16 -21.47
CA ARG A 21 5.65 -27.28 -20.11
C ARG A 21 7.08 -27.80 -20.12
N PRO A 22 8.02 -27.13 -19.46
CA PRO A 22 9.41 -27.57 -19.43
C PRO A 22 9.53 -28.94 -18.75
N ARG A 23 10.28 -29.83 -19.38
CA ARG A 23 10.64 -31.16 -18.86
C ARG A 23 12.14 -31.22 -18.67
N TRP A 24 12.57 -31.79 -17.56
CA TRP A 24 13.97 -31.84 -17.17
C TRP A 24 14.44 -33.28 -16.94
N SER A 25 15.74 -33.49 -17.13
CA SER A 25 16.39 -34.73 -16.68
C SER A 25 16.51 -34.74 -15.16
N ALA A 26 16.71 -35.91 -14.54
CA ALA A 26 16.93 -36.01 -13.09
C ALA A 26 18.10 -35.15 -12.59
N SER A 27 19.18 -35.02 -13.39
CA SER A 27 20.32 -34.17 -13.05
C SER A 27 19.99 -32.68 -13.18
N GLU A 28 19.19 -32.29 -14.18
CA GLU A 28 18.77 -30.89 -14.37
C GLU A 28 17.77 -30.47 -13.29
N ALA A 29 16.81 -31.33 -12.95
CA ALA A 29 15.88 -31.10 -11.84
C ALA A 29 16.62 -30.94 -10.51
N ALA A 30 17.61 -31.79 -10.24
CA ALA A 30 18.43 -31.71 -9.03
C ALA A 30 19.15 -30.36 -8.91
N ARG A 31 19.78 -29.90 -10.01
CA ARG A 31 20.44 -28.60 -10.08
C ARG A 31 19.46 -27.46 -9.79
N ARG A 32 18.34 -27.42 -10.50
CA ARG A 32 17.37 -26.32 -10.37
C ARG A 32 16.70 -26.27 -9.01
N CYS A 33 16.43 -27.42 -8.40
CA CYS A 33 15.82 -27.49 -7.07
C CYS A 33 16.85 -27.34 -5.94
N GLY A 34 18.16 -27.22 -6.24
CA GLY A 34 19.20 -27.10 -5.23
C GLY A 34 19.35 -28.33 -4.33
N VAL A 35 19.00 -29.53 -4.83
CA VAL A 35 19.08 -30.80 -4.08
C VAL A 35 20.03 -31.78 -4.74
N GLY A 36 20.54 -32.76 -3.98
CA GLY A 36 21.37 -33.83 -4.55
C GLY A 36 20.59 -34.71 -5.54
N ARG A 37 21.27 -35.22 -6.59
CA ARG A 37 20.70 -36.15 -7.58
C ARG A 37 20.05 -37.39 -6.95
N SER A 38 20.64 -37.92 -5.87
CA SER A 38 20.11 -39.07 -5.13
C SER A 38 18.77 -38.78 -4.47
N THR A 39 18.50 -37.54 -4.06
CA THR A 39 17.22 -37.12 -3.48
C THR A 39 16.11 -37.14 -4.52
N ILE A 40 16.38 -36.62 -5.73
CA ILE A 40 15.45 -36.69 -6.87
C ILE A 40 15.22 -38.14 -7.28
N GLN A 41 16.29 -38.94 -7.41
CA GLN A 41 16.18 -40.34 -7.79
C GLN A 41 15.38 -41.17 -6.77
N ARG A 42 15.59 -40.95 -5.46
CA ARG A 42 14.80 -41.58 -4.40
C ARG A 42 13.32 -41.17 -4.47
N ALA A 43 13.02 -39.93 -4.83
CA ALA A 43 11.65 -39.46 -4.99
C ALA A 43 10.95 -40.11 -6.20
N LEU A 44 11.69 -40.34 -7.30
CA LEU A 44 11.19 -41.04 -8.49
C LEU A 44 10.90 -42.52 -8.19
N VAL A 45 11.84 -43.23 -7.56
CA VAL A 45 11.65 -44.65 -7.18
C VAL A 45 10.48 -44.79 -6.19
N ALA A 46 10.31 -43.82 -5.29
CA ALA A 46 9.18 -43.80 -4.35
C ALA A 46 7.85 -43.36 -4.99
N GLY A 47 7.81 -43.06 -6.30
CA GLY A 47 6.60 -42.62 -7.00
C GLY A 47 6.04 -41.27 -6.52
N ARG A 48 6.85 -40.43 -5.85
CA ARG A 48 6.39 -39.16 -5.26
C ARG A 48 6.26 -38.03 -6.28
N ILE A 49 6.85 -38.18 -7.46
CA ILE A 49 6.82 -37.20 -8.53
C ILE A 49 5.84 -37.70 -9.59
N PRO A 50 4.62 -37.13 -9.68
CA PRO A 50 3.65 -37.55 -10.67
C PRO A 50 4.12 -37.21 -12.09
N ASP A 51 3.67 -38.00 -13.06
CA ASP A 51 3.91 -37.83 -14.51
C ASP A 51 5.39 -37.86 -14.94
N ALA A 52 6.29 -38.32 -14.07
CA ALA A 52 7.66 -38.63 -14.40
C ALA A 52 7.73 -39.94 -15.18
N VAL A 53 8.39 -39.91 -16.35
CA VAL A 53 8.47 -41.04 -17.27
C VAL A 53 9.94 -41.37 -17.53
N GLU A 54 10.30 -42.64 -17.49
CA GLU A 54 11.61 -43.11 -17.91
C GLU A 54 11.67 -43.17 -19.44
N THR A 55 12.58 -42.40 -20.03
CA THR A 55 12.86 -42.37 -21.47
C THR A 55 14.17 -43.10 -21.75
N GLU A 56 14.47 -43.44 -23.01
CA GLU A 56 15.75 -44.05 -23.43
C GLU A 56 17.00 -43.28 -22.95
N LYS A 57 16.86 -41.96 -22.71
CA LYS A 57 17.93 -41.07 -22.24
C LYS A 57 17.92 -40.86 -20.71
N GLY A 58 17.07 -41.58 -19.99
CA GLY A 58 16.84 -41.44 -18.55
C GLY A 58 15.50 -40.76 -18.22
N TRP A 59 15.35 -40.37 -16.96
CA TRP A 59 14.10 -39.80 -16.44
C TRP A 59 13.75 -38.44 -17.08
N SER A 60 12.52 -38.34 -17.57
CA SER A 60 11.87 -37.12 -18.05
C SER A 60 10.86 -36.65 -17.01
N ILE A 61 11.21 -35.58 -16.30
CA ILE A 61 10.47 -35.09 -15.14
C ILE A 61 9.75 -33.78 -15.50
N PRO A 62 8.41 -33.70 -15.37
CA PRO A 62 7.68 -32.47 -15.59
C PRO A 62 7.84 -31.51 -14.39
N LEU A 63 7.86 -30.20 -14.68
CA LEU A 63 7.86 -29.15 -13.65
C LEU A 63 6.72 -29.32 -12.64
N ASP A 64 5.50 -29.59 -13.11
CA ASP A 64 4.33 -29.72 -12.25
C ASP A 64 4.48 -30.89 -11.27
N GLY A 65 5.10 -31.99 -11.70
CA GLY A 65 5.40 -33.13 -10.83
C GLY A 65 6.44 -32.79 -9.75
N LEU A 66 7.41 -31.94 -10.06
CA LEU A 66 8.38 -31.46 -9.07
C LEU A 66 7.70 -30.57 -8.03
N LEU A 67 6.85 -29.64 -8.47
CA LEU A 67 6.10 -28.76 -7.59
C LEU A 67 5.14 -29.55 -6.69
N ALA A 68 4.42 -30.53 -7.26
CA ALA A 68 3.53 -31.42 -6.51
C ALA A 68 4.29 -32.25 -5.46
N ALA A 69 5.52 -32.65 -5.76
CA ALA A 69 6.40 -33.35 -4.83
C ALA A 69 7.08 -32.42 -3.80
N GLY A 70 6.79 -31.12 -3.83
CA GLY A 70 7.31 -30.11 -2.91
C GLY A 70 8.72 -29.60 -3.25
N PHE A 71 9.23 -29.90 -4.45
CA PHE A 71 10.49 -29.33 -4.92
C PHE A 71 10.24 -27.95 -5.53
N THR A 72 11.11 -27.00 -5.20
CA THR A 72 11.02 -25.61 -5.67
C THR A 72 12.19 -25.29 -6.61
N PRO A 73 12.04 -25.49 -7.93
CA PRO A 73 13.06 -25.14 -8.89
C PRO A 73 13.26 -23.61 -8.96
N ASP A 74 14.49 -23.19 -9.25
CA ASP A 74 14.89 -21.80 -9.45
C ASP A 74 14.65 -20.89 -8.21
N ARG A 75 14.61 -21.49 -7.01
CA ARG A 75 14.72 -20.75 -5.76
C ARG A 75 16.06 -19.98 -5.78
N PRO A 76 16.08 -18.65 -5.57
CA PRO A 76 17.35 -17.93 -5.49
C PRO A 76 18.21 -18.59 -4.40
N SER A 77 19.39 -19.07 -4.81
CA SER A 77 20.31 -19.75 -3.89
C SER A 77 20.58 -18.86 -2.68
N PRO A 78 20.50 -19.40 -1.45
CA PRO A 78 21.16 -18.78 -0.31
C PRO A 78 22.65 -18.57 -0.67
N PRO A 79 23.31 -17.49 -0.21
CA PRO A 79 24.71 -17.23 -0.51
C PRO A 79 25.57 -18.45 -0.17
N ASP A 80 26.44 -18.83 -1.11
CA ASP A 80 27.19 -20.08 -1.16
C ASP A 80 28.00 -20.34 0.13
N PRO A 81 27.66 -21.34 0.97
CA PRO A 81 28.57 -21.83 1.98
C PRO A 81 29.56 -22.74 1.27
N THR A 82 30.76 -22.20 1.03
CA THR A 82 31.95 -22.89 0.52
C THR A 82 31.94 -24.40 0.81
N LEU A 83 31.96 -25.17 -0.27
CA LEU A 83 32.15 -26.61 -0.37
C LEU A 83 32.98 -27.22 0.78
N THR A 84 32.32 -27.79 1.78
CA THR A 84 32.77 -28.98 2.53
C THR A 84 31.61 -29.50 3.38
N SER A 85 31.18 -30.73 3.11
CA SER A 85 30.48 -31.57 4.10
C SER A 85 30.92 -33.01 3.83
N PRO A 86 31.25 -33.84 4.85
CA PRO A 86 30.26 -34.35 5.83
C PRO A 86 30.87 -34.61 7.26
N PRO A 87 30.20 -35.30 8.23
CA PRO A 87 28.77 -35.46 8.55
C PRO A 87 28.39 -35.00 9.99
N ASN A 88 27.08 -34.82 10.23
CA ASN A 88 26.43 -34.51 11.52
C ASN A 88 26.58 -35.66 12.55
N PRO A 89 26.91 -35.40 13.83
CA PRO A 89 25.89 -35.59 14.89
C PRO A 89 26.06 -34.64 16.09
N ALA A 90 25.06 -33.78 16.34
CA ALA A 90 24.46 -33.47 17.64
C ALA A 90 23.85 -32.06 17.61
N ARG A 91 22.55 -31.98 17.94
CA ARG A 91 21.85 -30.73 18.19
C ARG A 91 22.50 -30.00 19.38
N GLY A 92 23.36 -29.04 19.07
CA GLY A 92 23.60 -27.85 19.88
C GLY A 92 23.46 -26.67 18.93
N HIS A 93 22.27 -26.08 18.84
CA HIS A 93 22.06 -24.85 18.08
C HIS A 93 22.63 -23.66 18.87
N ASP A 94 23.93 -23.67 19.15
CA ASP A 94 24.69 -22.44 19.40
C ASP A 94 25.18 -21.94 18.04
N ARG A 95 24.22 -21.55 17.19
CA ARG A 95 24.54 -20.81 15.98
C ARG A 95 24.90 -19.40 16.46
N ALA A 96 26.19 -19.09 16.51
CA ALA A 96 26.65 -17.74 16.80
C ALA A 96 25.85 -16.76 15.91
N PRO A 97 25.28 -15.68 16.50
CA PRO A 97 24.50 -14.72 15.72
C PRO A 97 25.37 -14.24 14.57
N THR A 98 24.86 -14.43 13.35
CA THR A 98 25.58 -13.94 12.17
C THR A 98 25.50 -12.41 12.17
N ASN A 99 26.49 -11.73 11.60
CA ASN A 99 26.47 -10.27 11.51
C ASN A 99 25.16 -9.73 10.88
N ASN A 100 24.55 -10.52 9.98
CA ASN A 100 23.26 -10.23 9.38
C ASN A 100 22.12 -10.15 10.40
N ASP A 101 22.10 -10.99 11.44
CA ASP A 101 21.04 -11.00 12.45
C ASP A 101 21.03 -9.68 13.24
N GLY A 102 22.21 -9.13 13.53
CA GLY A 102 22.36 -7.82 14.17
C GLY A 102 21.93 -6.66 13.27
N GLU A 103 22.26 -6.72 11.97
CA GLU A 103 21.81 -5.73 10.98
C GLU A 103 20.29 -5.78 10.77
N HIS A 104 19.70 -6.98 10.73
CA HIS A 104 18.25 -7.16 10.66
C HIS A 104 17.56 -6.60 11.90
N ALA A 105 18.06 -6.88 13.10
CA ALA A 105 17.51 -6.34 14.34
C ALA A 105 17.56 -4.80 14.37
N ARG A 106 18.67 -4.19 13.92
CA ARG A 106 18.80 -2.73 13.79
C ARG A 106 17.79 -2.16 12.81
N ARG A 107 17.66 -2.77 11.63
CA ARG A 107 16.70 -2.32 10.61
C ARG A 107 15.26 -2.44 11.11
N ILE A 108 14.92 -3.49 11.86
CA ILE A 108 13.60 -3.63 12.48
C ILE A 108 13.37 -2.49 13.48
N ALA A 109 14.31 -2.23 14.38
CA ALA A 109 14.19 -1.15 15.37
C ALA A 109 14.05 0.24 14.71
N GLU A 110 14.80 0.50 13.63
CA GLU A 110 14.67 1.74 12.85
C GLU A 110 13.29 1.90 12.21
N LEU A 111 12.76 0.82 11.65
CA LEU A 111 11.43 0.81 11.02
C LEU A 111 10.31 0.96 12.04
N GLU A 112 10.41 0.29 13.20
CA GLU A 112 9.47 0.43 14.30
C GLU A 112 9.41 1.87 14.79
N LEU A 113 10.57 2.50 15.01
CA LEU A 113 10.66 3.90 15.41
C LEU A 113 10.10 4.87 14.35
N ALA A 114 10.33 4.59 13.07
CA ALA A 114 9.76 5.39 11.98
C ALA A 114 8.22 5.27 11.95
N LEU A 115 7.70 4.06 12.14
CA LEU A 115 6.27 3.78 12.16
C LEU A 115 5.59 4.41 13.38
N GLU A 116 6.22 4.40 14.55
CA GLU A 116 5.72 5.13 15.74
C GLU A 116 5.63 6.64 15.49
N ARG A 117 6.65 7.24 14.86
CA ARG A 117 6.64 8.67 14.52
C ARG A 117 5.52 9.02 13.54
N GLU A 118 5.29 8.19 12.54
CA GLU A 118 4.20 8.41 11.58
C GLU A 118 2.82 8.27 12.23
N ARG A 119 2.63 7.28 13.12
CA ARG A 119 1.39 7.16 13.90
C ARG A 119 1.15 8.40 14.77
N ALA A 120 2.17 8.86 15.49
CA ALA A 120 2.06 10.06 16.32
C ALA A 120 1.71 11.31 15.49
N ARG A 121 2.29 11.46 14.29
CA ARG A 121 1.93 12.54 13.37
C ARG A 121 0.47 12.47 12.94
N ALA A 122 0.01 11.30 12.51
CA ALA A 122 -1.37 11.09 12.08
C ALA A 122 -2.37 11.34 13.21
N GLU A 123 -2.08 10.90 14.43
CA GLU A 123 -2.90 11.14 15.62
C GLU A 123 -3.00 12.65 15.94
N LEU A 124 -1.89 13.37 15.90
CA LEU A 124 -1.87 14.82 16.12
C LEU A 124 -2.66 15.57 15.04
N GLU A 125 -2.53 15.18 13.78
CA GLU A 125 -3.31 15.77 12.69
C GLU A 125 -4.81 15.50 12.85
N HIS A 126 -5.19 14.27 13.20
CA HIS A 126 -6.57 13.92 13.44
C HIS A 126 -7.16 14.72 14.61
N ALA A 127 -6.45 14.78 15.73
CA ALA A 127 -6.87 15.58 16.89
C ALA A 127 -7.04 17.06 16.55
N ARG A 128 -6.13 17.63 15.73
CA ARG A 128 -6.24 19.01 15.25
C ARG A 128 -7.48 19.24 14.38
N ARG A 129 -7.80 18.30 13.48
CA ARG A 129 -9.00 18.40 12.63
C ARG A 129 -10.27 18.36 13.46
N VAL A 130 -10.38 17.39 14.38
CA VAL A 130 -11.54 17.27 15.28
C VAL A 130 -11.70 18.52 16.15
N ALA A 131 -10.61 19.03 16.72
CA ALA A 131 -10.67 20.26 17.53
C ALA A 131 -11.08 21.48 16.70
N ALA A 132 -10.59 21.61 15.46
CA ALA A 132 -10.97 22.69 14.56
C ALA A 132 -12.45 22.61 14.16
N GLU A 133 -12.97 21.41 13.89
CA GLU A 133 -14.38 21.17 13.57
C GLU A 133 -15.29 21.51 14.76
N GLN A 134 -14.93 21.07 15.97
CA GLN A 134 -15.66 21.41 17.19
C GLN A 134 -15.71 22.92 17.42
N LEU A 135 -14.57 23.61 17.29
CA LEU A 135 -14.52 25.06 17.44
C LEU A 135 -15.34 25.78 16.36
N ALA A 136 -15.34 25.27 15.13
CA ALA A 136 -16.15 25.83 14.05
C ALA A 136 -17.65 25.65 14.33
N ALA A 137 -18.07 24.48 14.82
CA ALA A 137 -19.45 24.21 15.22
C ALA A 137 -19.89 25.13 16.37
N GLU A 138 -19.11 25.23 17.45
CA GLU A 138 -19.40 26.13 18.57
C GLU A 138 -19.54 27.59 18.11
N ARG A 139 -18.66 28.05 17.22
CA ARG A 139 -18.72 29.41 16.69
C ARG A 139 -19.95 29.62 15.81
N ALA A 140 -20.32 28.63 15.01
CA ALA A 140 -21.52 28.70 14.18
C ALA A 140 -22.80 28.83 15.04
N GLU A 141 -22.89 28.05 16.12
CA GLU A 141 -23.98 28.12 17.10
C GLU A 141 -24.02 29.50 17.77
N ARG A 142 -22.91 29.97 18.33
CA ARG A 142 -22.84 31.31 18.98
C ARG A 142 -23.22 32.44 18.02
N VAL A 143 -22.81 32.37 16.75
CA VAL A 143 -23.17 33.35 15.73
C VAL A 143 -24.67 33.26 15.39
N ALA A 144 -25.23 32.06 15.32
CA ALA A 144 -26.67 31.89 15.08
C ALA A 144 -27.51 32.48 16.22
N ASP A 145 -27.13 32.21 17.47
CA ASP A 145 -27.76 32.75 18.66
C ASP A 145 -27.66 34.28 18.70
N LEU A 146 -26.47 34.84 18.46
CA LEU A 146 -26.29 36.29 18.41
C LEU A 146 -27.13 36.94 17.30
N ARG A 147 -27.20 36.33 16.12
CA ARG A 147 -28.07 36.81 15.04
C ARG A 147 -29.55 36.74 15.42
N HIS A 148 -29.94 35.77 16.22
CA HIS A 148 -31.33 35.63 16.67
C HIS A 148 -31.67 36.70 17.72
N THR A 149 -30.79 36.93 18.70
CA THR A 149 -31.00 37.98 19.72
C THR A 149 -31.01 39.38 19.11
N LEU A 150 -30.11 39.67 18.15
CA LEU A 150 -30.12 40.94 17.43
C LEU A 150 -31.43 41.14 16.67
N ARG A 151 -31.94 40.12 15.97
CA ARG A 151 -33.26 40.19 15.31
C ARG A 151 -34.40 40.46 16.30
N MET A 152 -34.37 39.87 17.49
CA MET A 152 -35.37 40.11 18.54
C MET A 152 -35.33 41.56 19.08
N ILE A 153 -34.16 42.19 19.10
CA ILE A 153 -33.98 43.58 19.53
C ILE A 153 -34.30 44.57 18.40
N GLU A 154 -33.98 44.25 17.15
CA GLU A 154 -34.26 45.09 15.98
C GLU A 154 -35.75 45.08 15.57
N ALA A 155 -36.46 43.96 15.74
CA ALA A 155 -37.89 43.85 15.44
C ALA A 155 -38.77 44.93 16.11
N PRO A 156 -38.64 45.24 17.41
CA PRO A 156 -39.41 46.32 18.03
C PRO A 156 -39.00 47.73 17.55
N LEU A 157 -37.78 47.91 17.02
CA LEU A 157 -37.33 49.19 16.47
C LEU A 157 -37.93 49.46 15.07
N ALA A 158 -38.08 48.40 14.25
CA ALA A 158 -38.68 48.50 12.92
C ALA A 158 -40.18 48.87 12.98
N GLU A 159 -40.91 48.32 13.95
CA GLU A 159 -42.33 48.63 14.18
C GLU A 159 -42.53 50.09 14.63
N GLN A 160 -41.59 50.64 15.41
CA GLN A 160 -41.62 52.05 15.85
C GLN A 160 -41.32 53.05 14.73
N LEU A 161 -40.55 52.67 13.71
CA LEU A 161 -40.22 53.52 12.56
C LEU A 161 -41.28 53.46 11.44
N HIS A 162 -42.02 52.35 11.30
CA HIS A 162 -43.14 52.23 10.35
C HIS A 162 -44.44 52.91 10.84
N GLY A 163 -44.47 53.42 12.07
CA GLY A 163 -45.59 54.18 12.63
C GLY A 163 -45.54 55.69 12.39
N ALA A 164 -44.53 56.22 11.70
CA ALA A 164 -44.51 57.63 11.29
C ALA A 164 -45.37 57.79 10.03
N PRO A 165 -46.45 58.61 10.04
CA PRO A 165 -47.24 58.84 8.85
C PRO A 165 -46.36 59.46 7.77
N GLU A 166 -46.46 58.93 6.55
CA GLU A 166 -45.86 59.49 5.35
C GLU A 166 -46.25 60.97 5.19
N GLU A 167 -45.34 61.87 5.56
CA GLU A 167 -45.35 63.24 5.09
C GLU A 167 -44.85 63.23 3.64
N SER A 168 -45.70 63.75 2.76
CA SER A 168 -45.51 63.75 1.30
C SER A 168 -44.18 64.39 0.87
N PRO A 169 -43.59 63.96 -0.27
CA PRO A 169 -42.32 64.50 -0.74
C PRO A 169 -42.48 65.96 -1.20
N VAL A 170 -41.77 66.88 -0.54
CA VAL A 170 -41.58 68.25 -1.02
C VAL A 170 -40.31 68.27 -1.89
N GLU A 171 -40.49 68.66 -3.15
CA GLU A 171 -39.45 68.87 -4.17
C GLU A 171 -38.37 69.87 -3.71
N PRO A 172 -37.10 69.68 -4.12
CA PRO A 172 -35.96 70.47 -3.63
C PRO A 172 -35.79 71.81 -4.39
N PRO A 173 -35.38 72.90 -3.73
CA PRO A 173 -34.81 74.04 -4.42
C PRO A 173 -33.32 73.84 -4.72
N VAL A 174 -32.97 74.21 -5.95
CA VAL A 174 -31.66 74.11 -6.60
C VAL A 174 -30.75 75.30 -6.23
N ALA A 175 -29.43 75.02 -6.19
CA ALA A 175 -28.24 75.89 -6.36
C ALA A 175 -27.62 76.64 -5.15
N PRO A 176 -26.33 77.08 -5.23
CA PRO A 176 -25.17 76.57 -5.98
C PRO A 176 -23.92 76.34 -5.10
N ALA A 177 -22.87 75.83 -5.75
CA ALA A 177 -21.56 75.41 -5.21
C ALA A 177 -20.77 76.44 -4.38
N THR A 178 -20.01 75.93 -3.41
CA THR A 178 -18.69 76.47 -3.02
C THR A 178 -17.70 75.35 -2.74
N SER A 179 -16.56 75.45 -3.41
CA SER A 179 -15.33 74.65 -3.31
C SER A 179 -14.64 74.73 -1.94
N THR A 180 -13.55 73.94 -1.84
CA THR A 180 -12.46 73.96 -0.83
C THR A 180 -12.85 73.19 0.45
N GLU A 181 -12.05 72.31 1.06
CA GLU A 181 -10.61 72.29 1.20
C GLU A 181 -10.17 70.99 1.91
N GLN A 182 -8.98 70.48 1.58
CA GLN A 182 -8.08 69.65 2.41
C GLN A 182 -8.48 68.24 2.88
N ALA A 183 -7.84 67.25 2.24
CA ALA A 183 -7.36 66.05 2.90
C ALA A 183 -5.95 66.30 3.47
N PRO A 184 -5.68 66.02 4.75
CA PRO A 184 -4.33 65.74 5.22
C PRO A 184 -4.04 64.23 5.16
N THR A 185 -2.99 63.92 4.41
CA THR A 185 -2.27 62.64 4.39
C THR A 185 -1.40 62.44 5.64
N LEU A 186 -0.90 61.20 5.78
CA LEU A 186 0.30 60.75 6.54
C LEU A 186 -0.01 60.20 7.95
N PHE A 187 0.53 59.10 8.46
CA PHE A 187 1.77 58.30 8.28
C PHE A 187 1.40 56.86 8.75
N GLY A 188 1.85 55.72 8.21
CA GLY A 188 3.22 55.36 7.86
C GLY A 188 4.03 54.94 9.10
N LEU A 189 3.91 53.69 9.60
CA LEU A 189 4.88 53.13 10.57
C LEU A 189 4.78 51.59 10.74
N LEU A 190 5.12 50.84 9.69
CA LEU A 190 5.66 49.49 9.85
C LEU A 190 6.99 49.42 9.08
N GLY A 191 8.05 49.80 9.78
CA GLY A 191 9.41 49.79 9.26
C GLY A 191 10.44 49.85 10.38
N ARG A 192 11.08 48.69 10.60
CA ARG A 192 12.35 48.43 11.30
C ARG A 192 12.32 48.08 12.78
N LEU A 193 13.26 47.18 13.11
CA LEU A 193 13.65 46.58 14.39
C LEU A 193 12.88 45.25 14.61
N LEU A 194 13.50 44.07 14.69
CA LEU A 194 14.83 43.72 15.18
C LEU A 194 15.50 42.65 14.30
N ASN A 195 16.69 42.96 13.82
CA ASN A 195 17.74 41.99 13.53
C ASN A 195 19.06 42.67 13.86
N ARG A 196 19.53 42.54 15.12
CA ARG A 196 20.94 42.46 15.53
C ARG A 196 21.05 42.24 17.03
#